data_AF-S3LDE9-F1
#
_entry.id   AF-S3LDE9-F1
#
_cell.length_a   1.000
_cell.length_b   1.000
_cell.length_c   1.000
_cell.angle_alpha   90.00
_cell.angle_beta   90.00
_cell.angle_gamma   90.00
#
_symmetry.space_group_name_H-M   'P 1'
#
loop_
_entity.id
_entity.type
_entity.pdbx_description
1 polymer ?
#
loop_
_entity_poly.entity_id
_entity_poly.type
_entity_poly.pdbx_seq_one_letter_code
_entity_poly.pdbx_strand_id
1 'polypeptide(L)'
;MSTHTETQEKIIAITGAMRDLLLYKNQKYGDSALNPKQIFYKGDAVNSILIRLDDKIGRIMANTESAPRINDVAGIIGYCTLLLIGMGVKPEDIQKLMD
;
A
#
# COMPACT_ATOMS: atom_id res chain seq x y z
N MET A 1 -9.55 14.29 26.44
CA MET A 1 -10.00 13.86 25.10
C MET A 1 -9.05 14.50 24.11
N SER A 2 -8.34 13.70 23.30
CA SER A 2 -7.39 14.25 22.32
C SER A 2 -8.19 15.10 21.33
N THR A 3 -7.93 16.41 21.28
CA THR A 3 -8.65 17.34 20.38
C THR A 3 -8.01 17.29 19.01
N HIS A 4 -8.21 16.19 18.28
CA HIS A 4 -7.89 16.16 16.86
C HIS A 4 -8.85 17.04 16.08
N THR A 5 -8.36 17.67 15.01
CA THR A 5 -9.23 18.29 14.01
C THR A 5 -10.01 17.22 13.27
N GLU A 6 -11.12 17.60 12.63
CA GLU A 6 -11.92 16.66 11.82
C GLU A 6 -11.08 15.96 10.73
N THR A 7 -10.15 16.68 10.11
CA THR A 7 -9.22 16.10 9.11
C THR A 7 -8.28 15.09 9.74
N GLN A 8 -7.76 15.35 10.94
CA GLN A 8 -6.91 14.39 11.66
C GLN A 8 -7.67 13.11 12.00
N GLU A 9 -8.92 13.22 12.45
CA GLU A 9 -9.79 12.06 12.69
C GLU A 9 -10.02 11.25 11.40
N LYS A 10 -10.25 11.92 10.26
CA LYS A 10 -10.38 11.25 8.95
C LYS A 10 -9.08 10.55 8.52
N ILE A 11 -7.93 11.16 8.75
CA ILE A 11 -6.62 10.54 8.47
C ILE A 11 -6.45 9.27 9.31
N ILE A 12 -6.73 9.34 10.62
CA ILE A 12 -6.67 8.18 11.53
C ILE A 12 -7.61 7.08 11.05
N ALA A 13 -8.86 7.41 10.74
CA ALA A 13 -9.86 6.45 10.29
C ALA A 13 -9.46 5.75 8.97
N ILE A 14 -9.04 6.51 7.96
CA ILE A 14 -8.66 5.95 6.65
C ILE A 14 -7.38 5.12 6.73
N THR A 15 -6.36 5.60 7.46
CA THR A 15 -5.11 4.84 7.64
C THR A 15 -5.32 3.57 8.46
N GLY A 16 -6.21 3.60 9.46
CA GLY A 16 -6.66 2.41 10.20
C GLY A 16 -7.36 1.40 9.30
N ALA A 17 -8.32 1.83 8.48
CA ALA A 17 -9.00 0.95 7.53
C ALA A 17 -8.03 0.34 6.49
N MET A 18 -7.03 1.11 6.05
CA MET A 18 -5.97 0.62 5.15
C MET A 18 -5.09 -0.44 5.81
N ARG A 19 -4.70 -0.24 7.08
CA ARG A 19 -3.99 -1.26 7.88
C ARG A 19 -4.80 -2.56 7.92
N ASP A 20 -6.08 -2.47 8.28
CA ASP A 20 -6.93 -3.65 8.43
C ASP A 20 -7.13 -4.37 7.09
N LEU A 21 -7.26 -3.63 5.98
CA LEU A 21 -7.32 -4.19 4.63
C LEU A 21 -6.04 -4.95 4.25
N LEU A 22 -4.85 -4.41 4.60
CA LEU A 22 -3.58 -5.06 4.32
C LEU A 22 -3.40 -6.34 5.12
N LEU A 23 -3.75 -6.32 6.42
CA LEU A 23 -3.74 -7.51 7.27
C LEU A 23 -4.70 -8.59 6.74
N TYR A 24 -5.92 -8.20 6.38
CA TYR A 24 -6.91 -9.11 5.78
C TYR A 24 -6.37 -9.76 4.49
N LYS A 25 -5.77 -8.97 3.59
CA LYS A 25 -5.19 -9.50 2.34
C LYS A 25 -4.00 -10.42 2.62
N ASN A 26 -3.12 -10.07 3.53
CA ASN A 26 -1.98 -10.91 3.91
C ASN A 26 -2.45 -12.25 4.47
N GLN A 27 -3.42 -12.24 5.40
CA GLN A 27 -4.01 -13.47 5.94
C GLN A 27 -4.67 -14.33 4.83
N LYS A 28 -5.40 -13.69 3.91
CA LYS A 28 -6.16 -14.38 2.86
C LYS A 28 -5.27 -14.99 1.77
N TYR A 29 -4.19 -14.30 1.37
CA TYR A 29 -3.35 -14.69 0.24
C TYR A 29 -1.97 -15.23 0.68
N GLY A 30 -1.75 -15.34 2.00
CA GLY A 30 -0.43 -15.55 2.60
C GLY A 30 0.48 -14.34 2.41
N ASP A 31 1.70 -14.43 2.94
CA ASP A 31 2.73 -13.39 2.82
C ASP A 31 3.35 -13.28 1.41
N SER A 32 2.54 -13.51 0.38
CA SER A 32 2.98 -13.62 -1.01
C SER A 32 3.48 -12.32 -1.64
N ALA A 33 3.25 -11.18 -1.00
CA ALA A 33 3.80 -9.90 -1.46
C ALA A 33 5.31 -9.80 -1.18
N LEU A 34 5.75 -10.26 0.01
CA LEU A 34 7.15 -10.24 0.44
C LEU A 34 7.84 -11.59 0.23
N ASN A 35 7.08 -12.67 0.16
CA ASN A 35 7.53 -14.03 -0.14
C ASN A 35 6.80 -14.55 -1.40
N PRO A 36 7.10 -14.00 -2.59
CA PRO A 36 6.39 -14.36 -3.81
C PRO A 36 6.53 -15.85 -4.13
N LYS A 37 5.43 -16.48 -4.57
CA LYS A 37 5.41 -17.91 -4.97
C LYS A 37 6.26 -18.23 -6.20
N GLN A 38 6.76 -17.19 -6.88
CA GLN A 38 7.63 -17.29 -8.05
C GLN A 38 7.16 -18.31 -9.12
N ILE A 39 5.85 -18.37 -9.40
CA ILE A 39 5.30 -19.33 -10.36
C ILE A 39 5.82 -19.02 -11.76
N PHE A 40 5.56 -17.81 -12.26
CA PHE A 40 6.03 -17.34 -13.56
C PHE A 40 7.15 -16.32 -13.43
N TYR A 41 6.91 -15.25 -12.67
CA TYR A 41 7.93 -14.25 -12.37
C TYR A 41 8.99 -14.83 -11.43
N LYS A 42 10.28 -14.71 -11.79
CA LYS A 42 11.41 -15.29 -11.03
C LYS A 42 12.29 -14.26 -10.32
N GLY A 43 11.92 -12.98 -10.38
CA GLY A 43 12.64 -11.92 -9.66
C GLY A 43 12.29 -11.86 -8.17
N ASP A 44 12.79 -10.82 -7.52
CA ASP A 44 12.59 -10.57 -6.09
C ASP A 44 11.23 -9.94 -5.77
N ALA A 45 10.92 -9.86 -4.47
CA ALA A 45 9.69 -9.30 -3.95
C ALA A 45 9.52 -7.81 -4.28
N VAL A 46 10.60 -7.01 -4.20
CA VAL A 46 10.57 -5.57 -4.45
C VAL A 46 10.16 -5.29 -5.88
N ASN A 47 10.81 -5.92 -6.86
CA ASN A 47 10.44 -5.80 -8.26
C ASN A 47 9.03 -6.32 -8.52
N SER A 48 8.60 -7.38 -7.84
CA SER A 48 7.22 -7.89 -7.93
C SER A 48 6.17 -6.89 -7.41
N ILE A 49 6.51 -6.09 -6.39
CA ILE A 49 5.67 -5.02 -5.87
C ILE A 49 5.65 -3.84 -6.84
N LEU A 50 6.81 -3.43 -7.38
CA LEU A 50 6.92 -2.34 -8.36
C LEU A 50 6.10 -2.61 -9.62
N ILE A 51 6.16 -3.84 -10.17
CA ILE A 51 5.32 -4.23 -11.32
C ILE A 51 3.82 -4.08 -11.03
N ARG A 52 3.40 -4.37 -9.79
CA ARG A 52 1.99 -4.21 -9.38
C ARG A 52 1.61 -2.74 -9.16
N LEU A 53 2.55 -1.90 -8.73
CA LEU A 53 2.37 -0.46 -8.70
C LEU A 53 2.17 0.09 -10.12
N ASP A 54 2.98 -0.36 -11.08
CA ASP A 54 2.85 0.03 -12.48
C ASP A 54 1.47 -0.36 -13.05
N ASP A 55 0.96 -1.57 -12.76
CA ASP A 55 -0.41 -1.96 -13.13
C ASP A 55 -1.45 -1.00 -12.54
N LYS A 56 -1.29 -0.59 -11.27
CA LYS A 56 -2.23 0.33 -10.63
C LYS A 56 -2.18 1.74 -11.20
N ILE A 57 -0.99 2.27 -11.45
CA ILE A 57 -0.80 3.58 -12.08
C ILE A 57 -1.33 3.56 -13.52
N GLY A 58 -1.03 2.49 -14.27
CA GLY A 58 -1.52 2.28 -15.62
C GLY A 58 -3.05 2.26 -15.72
N ARG A 59 -3.74 1.64 -14.75
CA ARG A 59 -5.22 1.68 -14.66
C ARG A 59 -5.76 3.09 -14.43
N ILE A 60 -5.10 3.88 -13.59
CA ILE A 60 -5.48 5.28 -13.35
C ILE A 60 -5.28 6.10 -14.63
N MET A 61 -4.14 5.92 -15.30
CA MET A 61 -3.84 6.63 -16.55
C MET A 61 -4.82 6.29 -17.68
N ALA A 62 -5.26 5.02 -17.76
CA ALA A 62 -6.23 4.57 -18.75
C ALA A 62 -7.70 4.88 -18.37
N ASN A 63 -7.94 5.40 -17.17
CA ASN A 63 -9.30 5.70 -16.71
C ASN A 63 -9.84 6.95 -17.42
N THR A 64 -10.96 6.79 -18.13
CA THR A 64 -11.64 7.91 -18.84
C THR A 64 -12.63 8.66 -17.95
N GLU A 65 -12.89 8.17 -16.73
CA GLU A 65 -13.78 8.79 -15.77
C GLU A 65 -13.10 9.97 -15.05
N SER A 66 -13.92 10.89 -14.50
CA SER A 66 -13.44 12.09 -13.81
C SER A 66 -12.73 11.82 -12.48
N ALA A 67 -12.93 10.64 -11.89
CA ALA A 67 -12.33 10.26 -10.61
C ALA A 67 -11.71 8.84 -10.69
N PRO A 68 -10.57 8.61 -10.02
CA PRO A 68 -9.98 7.27 -9.95
C PRO A 68 -10.86 6.34 -9.12
N ARG A 69 -10.81 5.04 -9.45
CA ARG A 69 -11.52 4.02 -8.68
C ARG A 69 -10.85 3.85 -7.31
N ILE A 70 -11.66 3.73 -6.26
CA ILE A 70 -11.18 3.54 -4.87
C ILE A 70 -10.19 2.37 -4.77
N ASN A 71 -10.46 1.25 -5.46
CA ASN A 71 -9.59 0.08 -5.44
C ASN A 71 -8.19 0.33 -6.04
N ASP A 72 -8.06 1.25 -6.99
CA ASP A 72 -6.77 1.56 -7.60
C ASP A 72 -5.96 2.47 -6.68
N VAL A 73 -6.59 3.49 -6.10
CA VAL A 73 -5.96 4.36 -5.07
C VAL A 73 -5.55 3.54 -3.83
N ALA A 74 -6.45 2.73 -3.28
CA ALA A 74 -6.15 1.85 -2.15
C ALA A 74 -5.06 0.82 -2.50
N GLY A 75 -5.04 0.35 -3.75
CA GLY A 75 -3.99 -0.52 -4.27
C GLY A 75 -2.61 0.14 -4.23
N ILE A 76 -2.52 1.41 -4.67
CA ILE A 76 -1.27 2.18 -4.65
C ILE A 76 -0.79 2.37 -3.22
N ILE A 77 -1.66 2.87 -2.32
CA ILE A 77 -1.30 3.06 -0.90
C ILE A 77 -0.80 1.74 -0.32
N GLY A 78 -1.53 0.64 -0.56
CA GLY A 78 -1.16 -0.67 -0.04
C GLY A 78 0.18 -1.19 -0.56
N TYR A 79 0.45 -1.07 -1.86
CA TYR A 79 1.74 -1.49 -2.41
C TYR A 79 2.88 -0.56 -2.02
N CYS A 80 2.67 0.74 -1.83
CA CYS A 80 3.67 1.63 -1.25
C CYS A 80 4.03 1.22 0.18
N THR A 81 3.04 0.86 1.01
CA THR A 81 3.30 0.33 2.35
C THR A 81 4.12 -0.96 2.30
N LEU A 82 3.76 -1.90 1.42
CA LEU A 82 4.51 -3.16 1.26
C LEU A 82 5.91 -2.93 0.68
N LEU A 83 6.09 -1.92 -0.18
CA LEU A 83 7.39 -1.54 -0.74
C LEU A 83 8.33 -1.04 0.36
N LEU A 84 7.84 -0.19 1.27
CA LEU A 84 8.62 0.25 2.44
C LEU A 84 9.10 -0.96 3.27
N ILE A 85 8.21 -1.93 3.52
CA ILE A 85 8.57 -3.16 4.23
C ILE A 85 9.63 -3.96 3.44
N GLY A 86 9.44 -4.12 2.12
CA GLY A 86 10.39 -4.82 1.25
C GLY A 86 11.75 -4.14 1.15
N MET A 87 11.81 -2.81 1.32
CA MET A 87 13.03 -2.02 1.41
C MET A 87 13.69 -2.09 2.80
N GLY A 88 13.05 -2.74 3.78
CA GLY A 88 13.55 -2.84 5.16
C GLY A 88 13.37 -1.55 5.98
N VAL A 89 12.49 -0.65 5.55
CA VAL A 89 12.19 0.60 6.27
C VAL A 89 11.55 0.27 7.61
N LYS A 90 12.05 0.91 8.67
CA LYS A 90 11.53 0.73 10.02
C LYS A 90 10.74 1.96 10.48
N PRO A 91 9.91 1.84 11.54
CA PRO A 91 9.20 3.00 12.10
C PRO A 91 10.11 4.18 12.43
N GLU A 92 11.34 3.93 12.89
CA GLU A 92 12.30 4.98 13.22
C GLU A 92 12.74 5.78 11.97
N ASP A 93 12.76 5.15 10.79
CA ASP A 93 13.10 5.83 9.53
C ASP A 93 11.97 6.76 9.08
N ILE A 94 10.72 6.41 9.36
CA ILE A 94 9.55 7.27 9.09
C ILE A 94 9.49 8.43 10.09
N GLN A 95 9.82 8.19 11.35
CA GLN A 95 9.85 9.24 12.38
C GLN A 95 10.83 10.36 12.02
N LYS A 96 11.99 10.03 11.42
CA LYS A 96 12.96 11.03 10.92
C LYS A 96 12.41 11.93 9.81
N LEU A 97 11.28 11.57 9.18
CA LEU A 97 10.61 12.40 8.16
C LEU A 97 9.62 13.39 8.76
N MET A 98 9.42 13.37 10.08
CA MET A 98 8.53 14.29 10.81
C MET A 98 9.26 15.57 11.27
N ASP A 99 10.59 15.62 11.08
CA ASP A 99 11.47 16.74 11.36
C ASP A 99 11.58 17.70 10.16
#